data_AF-A0A1C5W1T4-F1
#
_entry.id   AF-A0A1C5W1T4-F1
#
_cell.length_a   1.000
_cell.length_b   1.000
_cell.length_c   1.000
_cell.angle_alpha   90.00
_cell.angle_beta   90.00
_cell.angle_gamma   90.00
#
_symmetry.space_group_name_H-M   'P 1'
#
loop_
_entity.id
_entity.type
_entity.pdbx_description
1 polymer ?
#
loop_
_entity_poly.entity_id
_entity_poly.type
_entity_poly.pdbx_seq_one_letter_code
_entity_poly.pdbx_strand_id
1 'polypeptide(L)'
;MDCSTAESMVNRYIDHTLSVNELESFLEHVEECSSCYDELETYFIVHKAMEQLDENGKDQILDFRELLEEDIRKSRRYILKKKFFRTVEGVVICILAAGLAGFLFYAVTQLL
;
A
#
# COMPACT_ATOMS: atom_id res chain seq x y z
N MET A 1 -11.54 -0.45 8.99
CA MET A 1 -12.56 -1.43 8.51
C MET A 1 -12.89 -2.41 9.62
N ASP A 2 -13.87 -3.31 9.42
CA ASP A 2 -14.19 -4.40 10.35
C ASP A 2 -13.50 -5.72 9.96
N CYS A 3 -13.53 -6.71 10.87
CA CYS A 3 -12.84 -7.99 10.69
C CYS A 3 -13.39 -8.79 9.50
N SER A 4 -14.71 -8.76 9.26
CA SER A 4 -15.31 -9.49 8.13
C SER A 4 -14.86 -8.93 6.77
N THR A 5 -14.74 -7.61 6.68
CA THR A 5 -14.20 -6.95 5.50
C THR A 5 -12.72 -7.31 5.34
N ALA A 6 -11.95 -7.30 6.42
CA ALA A 6 -10.54 -7.67 6.42
C ALA A 6 -10.33 -9.10 5.90
N GLU A 7 -11.08 -10.06 6.43
CA GLU A 7 -11.07 -11.47 6.03
C GLU A 7 -11.33 -11.63 4.52
N SER A 8 -12.33 -10.94 3.99
CA SER A 8 -12.64 -10.96 2.54
C SER A 8 -11.52 -10.40 1.65
N MET A 9 -10.61 -9.61 2.22
CA MET A 9 -9.50 -8.98 1.51
C MET A 9 -8.19 -9.78 1.60
N VAL A 10 -8.10 -10.81 2.46
CA VAL A 10 -6.86 -11.60 2.69
C VAL A 10 -6.30 -12.17 1.39
N ASN A 11 -7.13 -12.86 0.59
CA ASN A 11 -6.66 -13.43 -0.69
C ASN A 11 -6.20 -12.34 -1.66
N ARG A 12 -6.93 -11.22 -1.74
CA ARG A 12 -6.55 -10.09 -2.61
C ARG A 12 -5.26 -9.41 -2.16
N TYR A 13 -5.00 -9.38 -0.86
CA TYR A 13 -3.75 -8.90 -0.30
C TYR A 13 -2.59 -9.81 -0.75
N ILE A 14 -2.74 -11.12 -0.57
CA ILE A 14 -1.76 -12.14 -0.98
C ILE A 14 -1.47 -12.07 -2.48
N ASP A 15 -2.52 -11.93 -3.30
CA ASP A 15 -2.40 -11.80 -4.76
C ASP A 15 -1.93 -10.40 -5.21
N HIS A 16 -1.68 -9.47 -4.29
CA HIS A 16 -1.28 -8.08 -4.53
C HIS A 16 -2.24 -7.30 -5.46
N THR A 17 -3.55 -7.55 -5.34
CA THR A 17 -4.62 -6.92 -6.16
C THR A 17 -5.44 -5.85 -5.42
N LEU A 18 -5.08 -5.53 -4.17
CA LEU A 18 -5.70 -4.43 -3.44
C LEU A 18 -5.29 -3.08 -4.03
N SER A 19 -6.25 -2.17 -4.16
CA SER A 19 -5.95 -0.77 -4.45
C SER A 19 -5.22 -0.12 -3.26
N VAL A 20 -4.53 1.00 -3.49
CA VAL A 20 -3.73 1.66 -2.44
C VAL A 20 -4.55 2.03 -1.21
N ASN A 21 -5.80 2.47 -1.39
CA ASN A 21 -6.67 2.84 -0.27
C ASN A 21 -7.17 1.59 0.49
N GLU A 22 -7.52 0.52 -0.24
CA GLU A 22 -7.91 -0.76 0.38
C GLU A 22 -6.73 -1.36 1.14
N LEU A 23 -5.54 -1.37 0.55
CA LEU A 23 -4.31 -1.86 1.17
C LEU A 23 -3.95 -1.07 2.44
N GLU A 24 -4.10 0.25 2.42
CA GLU A 24 -3.87 1.12 3.60
C GLU A 24 -4.84 0.76 4.72
N SER A 25 -6.15 0.74 4.43
CA SER A 25 -7.16 0.35 5.42
C SER A 25 -7.01 -1.10 5.87
N PHE A 26 -6.50 -1.97 4.99
CA PHE A 26 -6.26 -3.37 5.27
C PHE A 26 -5.20 -3.53 6.36
N LEU A 27 -4.03 -2.97 6.09
CA LEU A 27 -2.87 -3.05 6.97
C LEU A 27 -3.10 -2.32 8.30
N GLU A 28 -3.81 -1.18 8.31
CA GLU A 28 -4.15 -0.49 9.56
C GLU A 28 -4.97 -1.38 10.50
N HIS A 29 -5.94 -2.13 9.99
CA HIS A 29 -6.73 -3.02 10.84
C HIS A 29 -5.94 -4.25 11.28
N VAL A 30 -5.21 -4.89 10.36
CA VAL A 30 -4.52 -6.15 10.64
C VAL A 30 -3.37 -5.95 11.61
N GLU A 31 -2.66 -4.83 11.55
CA GLU A 31 -1.60 -4.48 12.50
C GLU A 31 -2.15 -4.15 13.91
N GLU A 32 -3.41 -3.71 14.02
CA GLU A 32 -4.06 -3.37 15.29
C GLU A 32 -4.90 -4.52 15.89
N CYS A 33 -5.28 -5.50 15.07
CA CYS A 33 -6.14 -6.62 15.45
C CYS A 33 -5.38 -7.95 15.36
N SER A 34 -4.97 -8.50 16.51
CA SER A 34 -4.21 -9.76 16.57
C SER A 34 -4.93 -10.92 15.90
N SER A 35 -6.26 -11.02 16.05
CA SER A 35 -7.03 -12.12 15.41
C SER A 35 -6.95 -12.08 13.89
N CYS A 36 -7.01 -10.89 13.29
CA CYS A 36 -6.90 -10.74 11.85
C CYS A 36 -5.46 -10.90 11.36
N TYR A 37 -4.48 -10.56 12.21
CA TYR A 37 -3.07 -10.83 11.95
C TYR A 37 -2.78 -12.33 11.89
N ASP A 38 -3.20 -13.09 12.91
CA ASP A 38 -2.99 -14.54 12.99
C ASP A 38 -3.67 -15.27 11.82
N GLU A 39 -4.83 -14.78 11.39
CA GLU A 39 -5.54 -15.29 10.21
C GLU A 39 -4.75 -15.00 8.93
N LEU A 40 -4.35 -13.74 8.69
CA LEU A 40 -3.51 -13.38 7.55
C LEU A 40 -2.23 -14.22 7.51
N GLU A 41 -1.57 -14.40 8.65
CA GLU A 41 -0.36 -15.21 8.78
C GLU A 41 -0.61 -16.66 8.37
N THR A 42 -1.70 -17.26 8.87
CA THR A 42 -2.07 -18.63 8.52
C THR A 42 -2.31 -18.77 7.01
N TYR A 43 -3.10 -17.86 6.41
CA TYR A 43 -3.37 -17.89 4.97
C TYR A 43 -2.11 -17.67 4.12
N PHE A 44 -1.24 -16.75 4.53
CA PHE A 44 0.01 -16.46 3.83
C PHE A 44 0.97 -17.65 3.87
N ILE A 45 1.14 -18.28 5.03
CA ILE A 45 1.95 -19.49 5.21
C ILE A 45 1.43 -20.60 4.31
N VAL A 46 0.12 -20.87 4.31
CA VAL A 46 -0.48 -21.91 3.47
C VAL A 46 -0.23 -21.61 1.99
N HIS A 47 -0.47 -20.38 1.53
CA HIS A 47 -0.27 -19.99 0.14
C HIS A 47 1.19 -20.16 -0.31
N LYS A 48 2.14 -19.68 0.50
CA LYS A 48 3.58 -19.79 0.21
C LYS A 48 4.09 -21.23 0.31
N ALA A 49 3.57 -22.02 1.25
CA ALA A 49 3.91 -23.43 1.36
C ALA A 49 3.44 -24.22 0.13
N MET A 50 2.24 -23.91 -0.41
CA MET A 50 1.78 -24.53 -1.67
C MET A 50 2.69 -24.16 -2.85
N GLU A 51 3.05 -22.89 -2.98
CA GLU A 51 3.99 -22.39 -4.01
C GLU A 51 5.37 -23.09 -3.92
N GLN A 52 5.86 -23.35 -2.70
CA GLN A 52 7.16 -24.01 -2.49
C GLN A 52 7.15 -25.52 -2.67
N LEU A 53 6.02 -26.20 -2.43
CA LEU A 53 5.88 -27.62 -2.73
C LEU A 53 6.03 -27.88 -4.24
N ASP A 54 5.63 -26.91 -5.07
CA ASP A 54 5.84 -26.96 -6.51
C ASP A 54 7.32 -26.74 -6.91
N GLU A 55 8.16 -26.13 -6.05
CA GLU A 55 9.55 -25.74 -6.34
C GLU A 55 10.66 -26.51 -5.58
N ASN A 56 10.40 -27.69 -5.00
CA ASN A 56 11.36 -28.53 -4.22
C ASN A 56 11.86 -27.90 -2.89
N GLY A 57 11.03 -27.96 -1.84
CA GLY A 57 11.27 -27.30 -0.54
C GLY A 57 12.09 -28.03 0.53
N LYS A 58 12.64 -27.24 1.47
CA LYS A 58 13.20 -27.66 2.78
C LYS A 58 13.06 -26.54 3.83
N ASP A 59 12.47 -26.88 4.99
CA ASP A 59 12.43 -26.18 6.30
C ASP A 59 12.21 -24.65 6.30
N GLN A 60 10.95 -24.18 6.34
CA GLN A 60 10.58 -22.82 5.86
C GLN A 60 9.60 -22.03 6.76
N ILE A 61 9.24 -22.52 7.96
CA ILE A 61 8.20 -21.84 8.79
C ILE A 61 8.68 -20.50 9.35
N LEU A 62 9.91 -20.45 9.88
CA LEU A 62 10.52 -19.19 10.32
C LEU A 62 10.69 -18.22 9.14
N ASP A 63 11.11 -18.74 7.98
CA ASP A 63 11.24 -17.95 6.76
C ASP A 63 9.90 -17.34 6.33
N PHE A 64 8.77 -18.06 6.42
CA PHE A 64 7.46 -17.51 6.02
C PHE A 64 7.01 -16.31 6.86
N ARG A 65 7.26 -16.35 8.18
CA ARG A 65 6.90 -15.21 9.04
C ARG A 65 7.73 -13.99 8.71
N GLU A 66 9.05 -14.17 8.50
CA GLU A 66 9.93 -13.09 8.06
C GLU A 66 9.50 -12.54 6.69
N LEU A 67 9.10 -13.42 5.76
CA LEU A 67 8.58 -13.03 4.45
C LEU A 67 7.28 -12.22 4.56
N LEU A 68 6.36 -12.60 5.44
CA LEU A 68 5.14 -11.85 5.69
C LEU A 68 5.43 -10.46 6.25
N GLU A 69 6.29 -10.38 7.27
CA GLU A 69 6.71 -9.10 7.84
C GLU A 69 7.38 -8.20 6.79
N GLU A 70 8.22 -8.78 5.94
CA GLU A 70 8.84 -8.04 4.83
C GLU A 70 7.80 -7.55 3.83
N ASP A 71 6.82 -8.39 3.49
CA ASP A 71 5.75 -8.04 2.56
C ASP A 71 4.86 -6.90 3.10
N ILE A 72 4.44 -6.98 4.37
CA ILE A 72 3.72 -5.90 5.05
C ILE A 72 4.55 -4.60 5.03
N ARG A 73 5.84 -4.70 5.37
CA ARG A 73 6.76 -3.55 5.36
C ARG A 73 6.90 -2.94 3.97
N LYS A 74 6.97 -3.77 2.93
CA LYS A 74 7.05 -3.33 1.53
C LYS A 74 5.75 -2.68 1.06
N SER A 75 4.61 -3.26 1.44
CA SER A 75 3.28 -2.72 1.18
C SER A 75 3.07 -1.35 1.84
N ARG A 76 3.51 -1.16 3.10
CA ARG A 76 3.54 0.16 3.75
C ARG A 76 4.41 1.17 3.01
N ARG A 77 5.63 0.80 2.60
CA ARG A 77 6.49 1.68 1.78
C ARG A 77 5.83 2.05 0.45
N TYR A 78 5.14 1.11 -0.19
CA TYR A 78 4.41 1.35 -1.43
C TYR A 78 3.27 2.35 -1.24
N ILE A 79 2.47 2.23 -0.17
CA ILE A 79 1.42 3.19 0.17
C ILE A 79 2.01 4.59 0.36
N LEU A 80 3.04 4.73 1.20
CA LEU A 80 3.68 6.02 1.49
C LEU A 80 4.22 6.66 0.22
N LYS A 81 4.94 5.90 -0.61
CA LYS A 81 5.49 6.39 -1.87
C LYS A 81 4.38 6.88 -2.79
N LYS A 82 3.32 6.09 -2.98
CA LYS A 82 2.22 6.46 -3.88
C LYS A 82 1.44 7.68 -3.39
N LYS A 83 1.19 7.76 -2.08
CA LYS A 83 0.50 8.90 -1.44
C LYS A 83 1.34 10.17 -1.59
N PHE A 84 2.64 10.08 -1.33
CA PHE A 84 3.58 11.19 -1.52
C PHE A 84 3.58 11.69 -2.97
N PHE A 85 3.74 10.81 -3.95
CA PHE A 85 3.71 11.22 -5.37
C PHE A 85 2.40 11.91 -5.76
N ARG A 86 1.26 11.36 -5.33
CA ARG A 86 -0.06 11.96 -5.60
C ARG A 86 -0.19 13.36 -4.98
N THR A 87 0.31 13.57 -3.77
CA THR A 87 0.31 14.88 -3.12
C THR A 87 1.26 15.86 -3.81
N VAL A 88 2.47 15.42 -4.16
CA VAL A 88 3.47 16.26 -4.84
C VAL A 88 2.95 16.73 -6.20
N GLU A 89 2.32 15.85 -6.96
CA GLU A 89 1.73 16.20 -8.26
C GLU A 89 0.73 17.36 -8.15
N GLY A 90 -0.20 17.28 -7.18
CA GLY A 90 -1.16 18.35 -6.94
C GLY A 90 -0.50 19.68 -6.56
N VAL A 91 0.52 19.64 -5.67
CA VAL A 91 1.24 20.85 -5.25
C VAL A 91 1.99 21.51 -6.40
N VAL A 92 2.66 20.73 -7.25
CA VAL A 92 3.38 21.25 -8.42
C VAL A 92 2.42 21.96 -9.38
N ILE A 93 1.26 21.37 -9.65
CA ILE A 93 0.23 21.97 -10.50
C ILE A 93 -0.25 23.30 -9.91
N CYS A 94 -0.52 23.35 -8.59
CA CYS A 94 -0.95 24.58 -7.92
C CYS A 94 0.11 25.69 -8.01
N ILE A 95 1.40 25.37 -7.83
CA ILE A 95 2.49 26.34 -7.94
C ILE A 95 2.59 26.90 -9.36
N LEU A 96 2.51 26.05 -10.38
CA LEU A 96 2.56 26.48 -11.78
C LEU A 96 1.38 27.39 -12.14
N ALA A 97 0.16 27.03 -11.70
CA ALA A 97 -1.03 27.84 -11.93
C ALA A 97 -0.93 29.22 -11.26
N ALA A 98 -0.46 29.27 -10.01
CA ALA A 98 -0.23 30.53 -9.29
C ALA A 98 0.84 31.40 -9.96
N GLY A 99 1.94 30.78 -10.41
CA GLY A 99 3.00 31.47 -11.15
C GLY A 99 2.51 32.09 -12.46
N LEU A 100 1.73 31.33 -13.25
CA LEU A 100 1.11 31.83 -14.48
C LEU A 100 0.14 32.98 -14.21
N ALA A 101 -0.72 32.86 -13.19
CA ALA A 101 -1.65 33.92 -12.82
C ALA A 101 -0.92 35.21 -12.40
N GLY A 102 0.15 35.08 -11.60
CA GLY A 102 0.98 36.21 -11.20
C GLY A 102 1.69 36.88 -12.39
N PHE A 103 2.22 36.08 -13.32
CA PHE A 103 2.86 36.58 -14.53
C PHE A 103 1.87 37.36 -15.42
N LEU A 104 0.67 36.82 -15.64
CA LEU A 104 -0.38 37.49 -16.41
C LEU A 104 -0.81 38.81 -15.76
N PHE A 105 -0.99 38.82 -14.44
CA PHE A 105 -1.31 40.04 -13.69
C PHE A 105 -0.25 41.12 -13.89
N TYR A 106 1.03 40.76 -13.74
CA TYR A 106 2.15 41.67 -13.95
C TYR A 106 2.19 42.23 -15.38
N ALA A 107 2.01 41.36 -16.39
CA ALA A 107 1.98 41.78 -17.78
C ALA A 107 0.84 42.77 -18.06
N VAL A 108 -0.36 42.55 -17.50
CA VAL A 108 -1.50 43.48 -17.63
C VAL A 108 -1.18 44.83 -16.99
N THR A 109 -0.60 44.85 -15.78
CA THR A 109 -0.24 46.10 -15.10
C THR A 109 0.87 46.90 -15.78
N GLN A 110 1.76 46.25 -16.53
CA GLN A 110 2.82 46.93 -17.29
C GLN A 110 2.35 47.47 -18.64
N LEU A 111 1.26 46.92 -19.18
CA LEU A 111 0.76 47.22 -20.53
C LEU A 111 -0.36 48.27 -20.53
N LEU A 112 -1.03 48.46 -19.38
CA LEU A 112 -1.99 49.54 -19.08
C LEU A 112 -1.28 50.80 -18.58
#